data_AF-A0A7V0RKA4-F1
#
_entry.id   AF-A0A7V0RKA4-F1
#
_cell.length_a   1.000
_cell.length_b   1.000
_cell.length_c   1.000
_cell.angle_alpha   90.00
_cell.angle_beta   90.00
_cell.angle_gamma   90.00
#
_symmetry.space_group_name_H-M   'P 1'
#
loop_
_entity.id
_entity.type
_entity.pdbx_description
1 polymer ?
#
loop_
_entity_poly.entity_id
_entity_poly.type
_entity_poly.pdbx_seq_one_letter_code
_entity_poly.pdbx_strand_id
1 'polypeptide(L)'
;MLKTIPILLAFGLISGPALAAQMEMSCENPRREYLATFDETTNTFKVQAEGADSFYIIKRIEDDGNGLILRGKTIKGGPDFAAYLGAKKRIEFIDGGEVIQTDPCK
;
A
#
# COMPACT_ATOMS: atom_id res chain seq x y z
N MET A 1 48.17 -45.11 1.10
CA MET A 1 46.78 -45.43 0.72
C MET A 1 45.88 -44.43 1.44
N LEU A 2 45.48 -43.36 0.77
CA LEU A 2 44.74 -42.24 1.40
C LEU A 2 43.25 -42.34 1.07
N LYS A 3 42.46 -42.09 2.11
CA LYS A 3 41.07 -42.46 2.34
C LYS A 3 40.12 -41.50 1.61
N THR A 4 39.22 -42.00 0.78
CA THR A 4 38.14 -41.22 0.14
C THR A 4 37.07 -40.84 1.16
N ILE A 5 36.85 -39.53 1.33
CA ILE A 5 35.81 -38.94 2.19
C ILE A 5 34.59 -38.64 1.30
N PRO A 6 33.36 -39.07 1.66
CA PRO A 6 32.17 -38.73 0.91
C PRO A 6 31.72 -37.30 1.24
N ILE A 7 31.56 -36.47 0.22
CA ILE A 7 31.03 -35.11 0.32
C ILE A 7 29.52 -35.21 0.54
N LEU A 8 29.07 -34.84 1.74
CA LEU A 8 27.65 -34.62 2.03
C LEU A 8 27.15 -33.40 1.22
N LEU A 9 26.20 -33.65 0.32
CA LEU A 9 25.43 -32.63 -0.39
C LEU A 9 24.49 -31.94 0.62
N ALA A 10 24.81 -30.72 1.02
CA ALA A 10 23.92 -29.89 1.83
C ALA A 10 22.83 -29.29 0.92
N PHE A 11 21.58 -29.73 1.09
CA PHE A 11 20.39 -29.08 0.53
C PHE A 11 20.19 -27.75 1.28
N GLY A 12 20.76 -26.68 0.75
CA GLY A 12 20.46 -25.32 1.18
C GLY A 12 19.06 -24.94 0.72
N LEU A 13 18.08 -24.95 1.63
CA LEU A 13 16.80 -24.29 1.44
C LEU A 13 17.06 -22.78 1.37
N ILE A 14 17.22 -22.26 0.16
CA ILE A 14 17.26 -20.82 -0.09
C ILE A 14 15.85 -20.31 0.14
N SER A 15 15.56 -19.92 1.37
CA SER A 15 14.40 -19.11 1.72
C SER A 15 14.67 -17.72 1.15
N GLY A 16 14.09 -17.42 -0.01
CA GLY A 16 14.08 -16.06 -0.54
C GLY A 16 13.30 -15.13 0.41
N PRO A 17 13.65 -13.84 0.49
CA PRO A 17 12.85 -12.90 1.25
C PRO A 17 11.46 -12.86 0.62
N ALA A 18 10.42 -13.14 1.40
CA ALA A 18 9.08 -12.70 1.06
C ALA A 18 9.13 -11.16 1.06
N LEU A 19 9.32 -10.57 -0.12
CA LEU A 19 9.17 -9.13 -0.32
C LEU A 19 7.70 -8.82 -0.03
N ALA A 20 7.43 -8.40 1.21
CA ALA A 20 6.15 -7.79 1.54
C ALA A 20 5.99 -6.59 0.59
N ALA A 21 5.06 -6.70 -0.35
CA ALA A 21 4.77 -5.68 -1.34
C ALA A 21 4.08 -4.51 -0.65
N GLN A 22 4.90 -3.60 -0.11
CA GLN A 22 4.44 -2.32 0.38
C GLN A 22 4.51 -1.33 -0.76
N MET A 23 3.41 -0.65 -1.02
CA MET A 23 3.34 0.45 -1.96
C MET A 23 3.17 1.75 -1.19
N GLU A 24 4.01 2.72 -1.52
CA GLU A 24 4.03 4.01 -0.86
C GLU A 24 3.82 5.13 -1.88
N MET A 25 3.10 6.16 -1.45
CA MET A 25 2.95 7.40 -2.20
C MET A 25 2.93 8.60 -1.25
N SER A 26 3.67 9.64 -1.62
CA SER A 26 3.62 10.94 -0.93
C SER A 26 2.54 11.78 -1.57
N CYS A 27 1.55 12.21 -0.78
CA CYS A 27 0.38 12.94 -1.26
C CYS A 27 0.37 14.37 -0.72
N GLU A 28 -0.29 15.28 -1.44
CA GLU A 28 -0.46 16.67 -1.04
C GLU A 28 -1.95 17.01 -0.94
N ASN A 29 -2.36 17.63 0.17
CA ASN A 29 -3.66 18.28 0.29
C ASN A 29 -3.47 19.78 0.59
N PRO A 30 -4.54 20.61 0.51
CA PRO A 30 -4.41 22.06 0.71
C PRO A 30 -3.83 22.51 2.06
N ARG A 31 -3.72 21.61 3.05
CA ARG A 31 -3.17 21.90 4.37
C ARG A 31 -1.72 21.45 4.51
N ARG A 32 -1.34 20.32 3.91
CA ARG A 32 -0.03 19.67 4.10
C ARG A 32 0.22 18.49 3.16
N GLU A 33 1.50 18.13 3.06
CA GLU A 33 1.92 16.82 2.57
C GLU A 33 1.68 15.71 3.62
N TYR A 34 1.48 14.49 3.15
CA TYR A 34 1.34 13.29 3.98
C TYR A 34 1.77 12.04 3.23
N LEU A 35 2.07 10.96 3.96
CA LEU A 35 2.48 9.68 3.39
C LEU A 35 1.31 8.70 3.42
N ALA A 36 1.04 8.05 2.30
CA ALA A 36 0.07 6.97 2.21
C ALA A 36 0.78 5.66 1.85
N THR A 37 0.59 4.64 2.67
CA THR A 37 1.21 3.32 2.52
C THR A 37 0.13 2.25 2.47
N PHE A 38 0.16 1.43 1.42
CA PHE A 38 -0.61 0.19 1.34
C PHE A 38 0.30 -1.00 1.56
N ASP A 39 -0.07 -1.86 2.51
CA ASP A 39 0.57 -3.14 2.73
C ASP A 39 -0.34 -4.25 2.22
N GLU A 40 0.05 -4.88 1.11
CA GLU A 40 -0.67 -5.99 0.48
C GLU A 40 -0.80 -7.22 1.40
N THR A 41 0.16 -7.41 2.31
CA THR A 41 0.20 -8.58 3.20
C THR A 41 -0.92 -8.52 4.23
N THR A 42 -1.16 -7.31 4.75
CA THR A 42 -2.14 -7.07 5.81
C THR A 42 -3.43 -6.44 5.31
N ASN A 43 -3.51 -6.09 4.02
CA ASN A 43 -4.59 -5.27 3.43
C ASN A 43 -4.83 -3.98 4.23
N THR A 44 -3.74 -3.36 4.68
CA THR A 44 -3.80 -2.14 5.51
C THR A 44 -3.46 -0.94 4.66
N PHE A 45 -4.30 0.09 4.71
CA PHE A 45 -4.00 1.41 4.11
C PHE A 45 -3.80 2.45 5.21
N LYS A 46 -2.56 2.89 5.37
CA LYS A 46 -2.12 3.82 6.42
C LYS A 46 -1.83 5.18 5.81
N VAL A 47 -2.33 6.23 6.45
CA VAL A 47 -2.04 7.62 6.15
C VAL A 47 -1.31 8.24 7.35
N GLN A 48 -0.09 8.72 7.13
CA GLN A 48 0.74 9.36 8.14
C GLN A 48 0.89 10.86 7.83
N ALA A 49 0.51 11.70 8.78
CA ALA A 49 0.70 13.15 8.70
C ALA A 49 1.06 13.72 10.08
N GLU A 50 2.05 14.63 10.15
CA GLU A 50 2.48 15.28 11.40
C GLU A 50 2.82 14.29 12.54
N GLY A 51 3.36 13.12 12.19
CA GLY A 51 3.71 12.08 13.17
C GLY A 51 2.51 11.29 13.73
N ALA A 52 1.31 11.49 13.19
CA ALA A 52 0.12 10.72 13.53
C ALA A 52 -0.26 9.75 12.40
N ASP A 53 -0.54 8.51 12.77
CA ASP A 53 -0.99 7.46 11.86
C ASP A 53 -2.53 7.33 11.88
N SER A 54 -3.12 7.25 10.70
CA SER A 54 -4.55 6.98 10.49
C SER A 54 -4.70 5.76 9.59
N PHE A 55 -5.50 4.78 10.01
CA PHE A 55 -5.72 3.54 9.27
C PHE A 55 -7.08 3.57 8.60
N TYR A 56 -7.10 3.67 7.27
CA TYR A 56 -8.33 3.70 6.50
C TYR A 56 -8.85 2.28 6.28
N ILE A 57 -10.18 2.14 6.25
CA ILE A 57 -10.83 0.84 6.11
C ILE A 57 -11.00 0.55 4.63
N ILE A 58 -10.27 -0.42 4.10
CA ILE A 58 -10.42 -0.88 2.72
C ILE A 58 -11.66 -1.77 2.63
N LYS A 59 -12.56 -1.47 1.69
CA LYS A 59 -13.75 -2.28 1.38
C LYS A 59 -13.55 -3.12 0.12
N ARG A 60 -12.76 -2.61 -0.83
CA ARG A 60 -12.53 -3.25 -2.13
C ARG A 60 -11.17 -2.86 -2.70
N ILE A 61 -10.52 -3.82 -3.36
CA ILE A 61 -9.27 -3.65 -4.09
C ILE A 61 -9.56 -4.06 -5.54
N GLU A 62 -9.15 -3.25 -6.50
CA GLU A 62 -9.36 -3.46 -7.92
C GLU A 62 -8.05 -3.20 -8.68
N ASP A 63 -7.87 -3.82 -9.84
CA ASP A 63 -6.83 -3.49 -10.80
C ASP A 63 -7.53 -3.04 -12.10
N ASP A 64 -7.24 -1.82 -12.56
CA ASP A 64 -7.84 -1.24 -13.77
C ASP A 64 -6.93 -1.33 -15.01
N GLY A 65 -5.83 -2.07 -14.93
CA GLY A 65 -4.80 -2.17 -15.96
C GLY A 65 -3.78 -1.02 -15.95
N ASN A 66 -4.05 0.09 -15.25
CA ASN A 66 -3.09 1.17 -15.00
C ASN A 66 -2.46 1.08 -13.61
N GLY A 67 -3.05 0.25 -12.73
CA GLY A 67 -2.54 -0.12 -11.42
C GLY A 67 -3.66 -0.39 -10.42
N LEU A 68 -3.28 -0.58 -9.16
CA LEU A 68 -4.22 -0.89 -8.09
C LEU A 68 -5.06 0.33 -7.69
N ILE A 69 -6.35 0.09 -7.43
CA ILE A 69 -7.30 1.05 -6.88
C ILE A 69 -7.84 0.48 -5.58
N LEU A 70 -7.67 1.21 -4.48
CA LEU A 70 -8.24 0.88 -3.18
C LEU A 70 -9.48 1.74 -2.95
N ARG A 71 -10.61 1.12 -2.64
CA ARG A 71 -11.84 1.82 -2.29
C ARG A 71 -12.24 1.49 -0.87
N GLY A 72 -12.65 2.50 -0.11
CA GLY A 72 -12.92 2.29 1.30
C GLY A 72 -13.51 3.50 2.00
N LYS A 73 -13.43 3.50 3.33
CA LYS A 73 -13.88 4.60 4.18
C LYS A 73 -12.74 5.15 5.00
N THR A 74 -12.68 6.47 5.11
CA THR A 74 -11.80 7.14 6.07
C THR A 74 -12.31 6.91 7.51
N ILE A 75 -11.46 7.20 8.50
CA ILE A 75 -11.79 6.98 9.92
C ILE A 75 -12.86 7.96 10.44
N LYS A 76 -13.42 7.64 11.61
CA LYS A 76 -14.33 8.54 12.38
C LYS A 76 -15.57 9.02 11.59
N GLY A 77 -16.05 8.21 10.66
CA GLY A 77 -17.24 8.54 9.88
C GLY A 77 -17.00 9.52 8.73
N GLY A 78 -15.75 9.83 8.39
CA GLY A 78 -15.41 10.69 7.26
C GLY A 78 -15.83 10.13 5.89
N PRO A 79 -15.44 10.80 4.79
CA PRO A 79 -15.83 10.43 3.44
C PRO A 79 -15.34 9.03 3.06
N ASP A 80 -15.96 8.46 2.02
CA ASP A 80 -15.37 7.33 1.32
C ASP A 80 -14.11 7.82 0.56
N PHE A 81 -13.22 6.91 0.21
CA PHE A 81 -12.01 7.24 -0.56
C PHE A 81 -11.79 6.26 -1.72
N ALA A 82 -11.10 6.74 -2.74
CA ALA A 82 -10.50 5.93 -3.80
C ALA A 82 -9.02 6.32 -3.94
N ALA A 83 -8.11 5.41 -3.60
CA ALA A 83 -6.67 5.60 -3.72
C ALA A 83 -6.17 4.87 -4.98
N TYR A 84 -5.57 5.61 -5.90
CA TYR A 84 -5.03 5.10 -7.15
C TYR A 84 -3.51 4.99 -6.98
N LEU A 85 -2.98 3.77 -7.06
CA LEU A 85 -1.57 3.45 -6.79
C LEU A 85 -0.74 3.24 -8.07
N GLY A 86 -1.40 3.30 -9.23
CA GLY A 86 -0.80 3.13 -10.55
C GLY A 86 0.00 4.34 -11.05
N ALA A 87 0.10 4.50 -12.37
CA ALA A 87 0.89 5.58 -12.98
C ALA A 87 0.41 7.01 -12.65
N LYS A 88 -0.89 7.20 -12.42
CA LYS A 88 -1.50 8.49 -12.07
C LYS A 88 -1.96 8.50 -10.61
N LYS A 89 -0.98 8.50 -9.70
CA LYS A 89 -1.24 8.36 -8.27
C LYS A 89 -2.01 9.54 -7.70
N ARG A 90 -3.06 9.25 -6.95
CA ARG A 90 -3.90 10.24 -6.25
C ARG A 90 -4.82 9.56 -5.25
N ILE A 91 -5.38 10.35 -4.33
CA ILE A 91 -6.51 9.94 -3.49
C ILE A 91 -7.70 10.86 -3.76
N GLU A 92 -8.83 10.28 -4.15
CA GLU A 92 -10.10 10.98 -4.25
C GLU A 92 -10.91 10.73 -2.97
N PHE A 93 -11.48 11.80 -2.39
CA PHE A 93 -12.41 11.72 -1.27
C PHE A 93 -13.82 11.99 -1.77
N ILE A 94 -14.75 11.13 -1.37
CA ILE A 94 -16.10 11.06 -1.91
C ILE A 94 -17.11 11.20 -0.78
N ASP A 95 -18.03 12.15 -0.90
CA ASP A 95 -19.16 12.33 0.01
C ASP A 95 -20.44 12.49 -0.79
N GLY A 96 -21.52 11.84 -0.37
CA GLY A 96 -22.79 11.82 -1.11
C GLY A 96 -22.71 11.25 -2.55
N GLY A 97 -21.64 10.56 -2.92
CA GLY A 97 -21.40 10.07 -4.28
C GLY A 97 -20.64 11.05 -5.19
N GLU A 98 -20.26 12.21 -4.69
CA GLU A 98 -19.49 13.22 -5.42
C GLU A 98 -18.06 13.32 -4.90
N VAL A 99 -17.10 13.56 -5.79
CA VAL A 99 -15.70 13.81 -5.41
C VAL A 99 -15.60 15.22 -4.85
N ILE A 100 -15.32 15.33 -3.55
CA ILE A 100 -15.20 16.61 -2.83
C ILE A 100 -13.76 17.12 -2.75
N GLN A 101 -12.78 16.23 -2.90
CA GLN A 101 -11.36 16.55 -2.86
C GLN A 101 -10.56 15.51 -3.66
N THR A 102 -9.49 15.96 -4.31
CA THR A 102 -8.51 15.09 -4.95
C THR A 102 -7.13 15.53 -4.53
N ASP A 103 -6.40 14.60 -3.92
CA ASP A 103 -5.02 14.80 -3.48
C ASP A 103 -4.08 14.15 -4.49
N PRO A 104 -3.27 14.90 -5.25
CA PRO A 104 -2.25 14.32 -6.11
C PRO A 104 -1.16 13.63 -5.27
N CYS A 105 -0.59 12.55 -5.78
CA CYS A 105 0.50 11.83 -5.12
C CYS A 105 1.66 11.50 -6.07
N LYS A 106 2.84 11.24 -5.49
CA LYS A 106 4.07 10.81 -6.18
C LYS A 106 4.58 9.47 -5.61
#